data_AF-A0A081A9S7-F1
#
_entry.id   AF-A0A081A9S7-F1
#
_cell.length_a   1.000
_cell.length_b   1.000
_cell.length_c   1.000
_cell.angle_alpha   90.00
_cell.angle_beta   90.00
_cell.angle_gamma   90.00
#
_symmetry.space_group_name_H-M   'P 1'
#
loop_
_entity.id
_entity.type
_entity.pdbx_description
1 polymer ?
#
loop_
_entity_poly.entity_id
_entity_poly.type
_entity_poly.pdbx_seq_one_letter_code
_entity_poly.pdbx_strand_id
1 'polypeptide(L)'
;MKMITNKQTSRRLARLPNFVLIQILKATVARLYRLEMELNELELALDDDQKEIEGYTYEIDECHDRMQDIDEFVRAIQAGEVPALPNTAFALVEMEEEREEEENAINKYKEARGWHEEQFQKLQGQCAMLKKERAGLHKTCIEICSIFRRSGVFGVIRARLVKLNSKSA
;
A
#
# COMPACT_ATOMS: atom_id res chain seq x y z
N MET A 1 -4.98 -15.34 -22.61
CA MET A 1 -6.36 -14.89 -22.92
C MET A 1 -6.62 -13.35 -22.81
N LYS A 2 -5.62 -12.45 -22.92
CA LYS A 2 -5.80 -10.99 -22.65
C LYS A 2 -6.13 -10.08 -23.85
N MET A 3 -5.96 -10.51 -25.11
CA MET A 3 -6.16 -9.63 -26.29
C MET A 3 -7.58 -9.61 -26.86
N ILE A 4 -8.39 -10.66 -26.63
CA ILE A 4 -9.71 -10.83 -27.25
C ILE A 4 -10.74 -9.86 -26.64
N THR A 5 -10.66 -9.63 -25.32
CA THR A 5 -11.58 -8.72 -24.61
C THR A 5 -11.39 -7.26 -25.02
N ASN A 6 -10.16 -6.85 -25.32
CA ASN A 6 -9.84 -5.48 -25.70
C ASN A 6 -10.49 -5.04 -27.03
N LYS A 7 -10.27 -5.82 -28.10
CA LYS A 7 -10.82 -5.50 -29.43
C LYS A 7 -12.35 -5.51 -29.43
N GLN A 8 -12.97 -6.33 -28.58
CA GLN A 8 -14.42 -6.40 -28.45
C GLN A 8 -14.99 -5.15 -27.77
N THR A 9 -14.34 -4.62 -26.74
CA THR A 9 -14.75 -3.37 -26.07
C THR A 9 -14.65 -2.17 -27.02
N SER A 10 -13.54 -2.01 -27.76
CA SER A 10 -13.39 -0.91 -28.71
C SER A 10 -14.41 -0.95 -29.85
N ARG A 11 -14.75 -2.16 -30.34
CA ARG A 11 -15.81 -2.37 -31.35
C ARG A 11 -17.20 -2.01 -30.81
N ARG A 12 -17.47 -2.29 -29.53
CA ARG A 12 -18.73 -1.91 -28.88
C ARG A 12 -18.84 -0.40 -28.74
N LEU A 13 -17.78 0.27 -28.25
CA LEU A 13 -17.74 1.72 -28.12
C LEU A 13 -17.95 2.43 -29.47
N ALA A 14 -17.31 1.95 -30.54
CA ALA A 14 -17.44 2.54 -31.87
C ALA A 14 -18.87 2.51 -32.46
N ARG A 15 -19.75 1.66 -31.94
CA ARG A 15 -21.16 1.55 -32.38
C ARG A 15 -22.11 2.46 -31.58
N LEU A 16 -21.63 3.08 -30.51
CA LEU A 16 -22.46 3.89 -29.63
C LEU A 16 -22.64 5.32 -30.20
N PRO A 17 -23.81 5.94 -30.01
CA PRO A 17 -24.00 7.35 -30.32
C PRO A 17 -23.06 8.26 -29.52
N ASN A 18 -22.70 9.41 -30.10
CA ASN A 18 -21.79 10.37 -29.46
C ASN A 18 -22.26 10.81 -28.06
N PHE A 19 -23.57 11.00 -27.85
CA PHE A 19 -24.09 11.40 -26.52
C PHE A 19 -23.85 10.32 -25.45
N VAL A 20 -23.96 9.04 -25.82
CA VAL A 20 -23.68 7.90 -24.92
C VAL A 20 -22.19 7.87 -24.59
N LEU A 21 -21.34 8.04 -25.60
CA LEU A 21 -19.88 8.11 -25.42
C LEU A 21 -19.46 9.26 -24.49
N ILE A 22 -20.15 10.41 -24.56
CA ILE A 22 -19.90 11.54 -23.64
C ILE A 22 -20.27 11.14 -22.21
N GLN A 23 -21.40 10.47 -21.99
CA GLN A 23 -21.80 10.02 -20.65
C GLN A 23 -20.82 8.99 -20.08
N ILE A 24 -20.39 8.03 -20.90
CA ILE A 24 -19.36 7.05 -20.49
C ILE A 24 -18.05 7.77 -20.15
N LEU A 25 -17.63 8.74 -20.97
CA LEU A 25 -16.40 9.49 -20.71
C LEU A 25 -16.50 10.28 -19.39
N LYS A 26 -17.61 10.96 -19.14
CA LYS A 26 -17.86 11.68 -17.87
C LYS A 26 -17.80 10.74 -16.66
N ALA A 27 -18.49 9.61 -16.72
CA ALA A 27 -18.48 8.62 -15.64
C ALA A 27 -17.09 8.03 -15.42
N THR A 28 -16.35 7.76 -16.50
CA THR A 28 -14.99 7.22 -16.46
C THR A 28 -14.03 8.22 -15.80
N VAL A 29 -14.06 9.50 -16.20
CA VAL A 29 -13.24 10.55 -15.58
C VAL A 29 -13.60 10.75 -14.11
N ALA A 30 -14.89 10.75 -13.76
CA ALA A 30 -15.31 10.86 -12.37
C ALA A 30 -14.81 9.67 -11.52
N ARG A 31 -14.81 8.44 -12.07
CA ARG A 31 -14.24 7.27 -11.38
C ARG A 31 -12.71 7.36 -11.29
N LEU A 32 -12.01 7.85 -12.31
CA LEU A 32 -10.56 8.05 -12.26
C LEU A 32 -10.14 8.99 -11.13
N TYR A 33 -10.85 10.10 -10.93
CA TYR A 33 -10.59 11.01 -9.81
C TYR A 33 -10.81 10.35 -8.44
N ARG A 34 -11.88 9.55 -8.30
CA ARG A 34 -12.10 8.80 -7.04
C ARG A 34 -11.02 7.75 -6.80
N LEU A 35 -10.62 7.02 -7.84
CA LEU A 35 -9.54 6.04 -7.74
C LEU A 35 -8.21 6.67 -7.36
N GLU A 36 -7.93 7.91 -7.78
CA GLU A 36 -6.71 8.61 -7.40
C GLU A 36 -6.70 8.90 -5.89
N MET A 37 -7.83 9.34 -5.32
CA MET A 37 -7.98 9.51 -3.88
C MET A 37 -7.86 8.18 -3.13
N GLU A 38 -8.61 7.15 -3.56
CA GLU A 38 -8.57 5.81 -2.96
C GLU A 38 -7.15 5.20 -3.00
N LEU A 39 -6.41 5.39 -4.10
CA LEU A 39 -5.04 4.91 -4.21
C LEU A 39 -4.08 5.66 -3.27
N ASN A 40 -4.22 6.98 -3.15
CA ASN A 40 -3.38 7.77 -2.24
C ASN A 40 -3.61 7.36 -0.77
N GLU A 41 -4.87 7.13 -0.38
CA GLU A 41 -5.20 6.65 0.98
C GLU A 41 -4.61 5.26 1.25
N LEU A 42 -4.71 4.34 0.29
CA LEU A 42 -4.10 3.01 0.41
C LEU A 42 -2.57 3.07 0.43
N GLU A 43 -1.95 3.95 -0.35
CA GLU A 43 -0.49 4.12 -0.37
C GLU A 43 0.02 4.69 0.96
N LEU A 44 -0.73 5.59 1.61
CA LEU A 44 -0.41 6.06 2.96
C LEU A 44 -0.54 4.94 4.00
N ALA A 45 -1.64 4.19 3.99
CA ALA A 45 -1.83 3.07 4.91
C ALA A 45 -0.77 1.97 4.76
N LEU A 46 -0.32 1.71 3.52
CA LEU A 46 0.79 0.79 3.26
C LEU A 46 2.12 1.29 3.85
N ASP A 47 2.39 2.59 3.76
CA ASP A 47 3.60 3.19 4.35
C ASP A 47 3.57 3.12 5.89
N ASP A 48 2.40 3.34 6.49
CA ASP A 48 2.20 3.20 7.94
C ASP A 48 2.43 1.75 8.40
N ASP A 49 1.79 0.76 7.76
CA ASP A 49 2.00 -0.66 8.11
C ASP A 49 3.46 -1.10 7.89
N GLN A 50 4.12 -0.61 6.83
CA GLN A 50 5.53 -0.92 6.58
C GLN A 50 6.43 -0.39 7.71
N LYS A 51 6.19 0.82 8.20
CA LYS A 51 6.93 1.40 9.32
C LYS A 51 6.72 0.64 10.62
N GLU A 52 5.50 0.21 10.90
CA GLU A 52 5.21 -0.62 12.09
C GLU A 52 5.93 -1.97 12.00
N ILE A 53 5.95 -2.62 10.83
CA ILE A 53 6.68 -3.88 10.63
C ILE A 53 8.18 -3.70 10.86
N GLU A 54 8.77 -2.63 10.32
CA GLU A 54 10.18 -2.29 10.53
C GLU A 54 10.47 -1.97 12.00
N GLY A 55 9.59 -1.22 12.66
CA GLY A 55 9.67 -0.91 14.09
C GLY A 55 9.66 -2.17 14.95
N TYR A 56 8.68 -3.07 14.77
CA TYR A 56 8.65 -4.32 15.52
C TYR A 56 9.83 -5.24 15.20
N THR A 57 10.35 -5.21 13.97
CA THR A 57 11.56 -5.97 13.63
C THR A 57 12.77 -5.46 14.39
N TYR A 58 12.93 -4.14 14.47
CA TYR A 58 13.98 -3.52 15.29
C TYR A 58 13.86 -3.88 16.77
N GLU A 59 12.66 -3.78 17.36
CA GLU A 59 12.43 -4.13 18.77
C GLU A 59 12.74 -5.61 19.06
N ILE A 60 12.41 -6.52 18.13
CA ILE A 60 12.75 -7.94 18.25
C ILE A 60 14.26 -8.16 18.25
N ASP A 61 14.98 -7.48 17.35
CA ASP A 61 16.45 -7.59 17.26
C ASP A 61 17.10 -7.03 18.54
N GLU A 62 16.63 -5.90 19.05
CA GLU A 62 17.07 -5.31 20.32
C GLU A 62 16.80 -6.23 21.53
N CYS A 63 15.65 -6.92 21.58
CA CYS A 63 15.40 -7.94 22.59
C CYS A 63 16.42 -9.09 22.49
N HIS A 64 16.74 -9.54 21.28
CA HIS A 64 17.72 -10.60 21.07
C HIS A 64 19.13 -10.20 21.54
N ASP A 65 19.54 -8.96 21.29
CA ASP A 65 20.82 -8.43 21.77
C ASP A 65 20.85 -8.38 23.31
N ARG A 66 19.78 -7.89 23.96
CA ARG A 66 19.68 -7.88 25.43
C ARG A 66 19.70 -9.29 26.03
N MET A 67 19.00 -10.25 25.41
CA MET A 67 19.08 -11.66 25.85
C MET A 67 20.50 -12.22 25.72
N GLN A 68 21.23 -11.85 24.67
CA GLN A 68 22.62 -12.28 24.51
C GLN A 68 23.52 -11.69 25.60
N ASP A 69 23.33 -10.41 25.95
CA ASP A 69 24.05 -9.75 27.04
C ASP A 69 23.76 -10.41 28.40
N ILE A 70 22.48 -10.73 28.66
CA ILE A 70 22.07 -11.48 29.86
C ILE A 70 22.75 -12.87 29.88
N ASP A 71 22.69 -13.60 28.78
CA ASP A 71 23.31 -14.92 28.67
C ASP A 71 24.84 -14.86 28.86
N GLU A 72 25.50 -13.80 28.41
CA GLU A 72 26.93 -13.56 28.64
C GLU A 72 27.24 -13.24 30.10
N PHE A 73 26.44 -12.38 30.72
CA PHE A 73 26.60 -12.02 32.13
C PHE A 73 26.38 -13.23 33.05
N VAL A 74 25.35 -14.04 32.79
CA VAL A 74 25.09 -15.29 33.52
C VAL A 74 26.26 -16.26 33.40
N ARG A 75 26.83 -16.44 32.19
CA ARG A 75 28.04 -17.25 31.99
C ARG A 75 29.22 -16.73 32.81
N ALA A 76 29.45 -15.43 32.82
CA ALA A 76 30.55 -14.81 33.58
C ALA A 76 30.38 -15.01 35.10
N ILE A 77 29.15 -14.90 35.63
CA ILE A 77 28.85 -15.20 37.04
C ILE A 77 29.17 -16.67 37.35
N GLN A 78 28.71 -17.58 36.49
CA GLN A 78 28.90 -19.02 36.68
C GLN A 78 30.38 -19.44 36.59
N ALA A 79 31.16 -18.76 35.76
CA ALA A 79 32.60 -18.95 35.64
C ALA A 79 33.40 -18.32 36.81
N GLY A 80 32.75 -17.55 37.68
CA GLY A 80 33.40 -16.80 38.77
C GLY A 80 34.24 -15.63 38.28
N GLU A 81 33.98 -15.15 37.06
CA GLU A 81 34.74 -14.08 36.39
C GLU A 81 34.27 -12.69 36.82
N VAL A 82 33.09 -12.58 37.45
CA VAL A 82 32.54 -11.33 37.97
C VAL A 82 32.99 -11.11 39.42
N PRO A 83 33.93 -10.17 39.69
CA PRO A 83 34.45 -9.97 41.04
C PRO A 83 33.41 -9.25 41.91
N ALA A 84 33.35 -9.64 43.19
CA ALA A 84 32.62 -8.92 44.24
C ALA A 84 31.08 -8.84 44.11
N LEU A 85 30.43 -9.82 43.46
CA LEU A 85 28.97 -9.96 43.57
C LEU A 85 28.59 -10.52 44.96
N PRO A 86 27.88 -9.76 45.82
CA PRO A 86 27.61 -10.18 47.19
C PRO A 86 26.59 -11.33 47.31
N ASN A 87 25.73 -11.51 46.30
CA ASN A 87 24.74 -12.58 46.27
C ASN A 87 24.52 -13.09 44.84
N THR A 88 25.38 -14.01 44.42
CA THR A 88 25.34 -14.62 43.08
C THR A 88 24.04 -15.36 42.80
N ALA A 89 23.45 -16.04 43.81
CA ALA A 89 22.20 -16.77 43.65
C ALA A 89 21.03 -15.82 43.33
N PHE A 90 20.96 -14.67 43.98
CA PHE A 90 19.94 -13.67 43.70
C PHE A 90 20.10 -13.08 42.30
N ALA A 91 21.32 -12.70 41.92
CA ALA A 91 21.58 -12.15 40.58
C ALA A 91 21.24 -13.16 39.46
N LEU A 92 21.50 -14.45 39.66
CA LEU A 92 21.11 -15.47 38.68
C LEU A 92 19.59 -15.60 38.53
N VAL A 93 18.83 -15.45 39.62
CA VAL A 93 17.36 -15.45 39.56
C VAL A 93 16.84 -14.20 38.86
N GLU A 94 17.39 -13.02 39.17
CA GLU A 94 17.03 -11.76 38.53
C GLU A 94 17.30 -11.81 37.01
N MET A 95 18.44 -12.34 36.60
CA MET A 95 18.77 -12.51 35.18
C MET A 95 17.87 -13.51 34.45
N GLU A 96 17.45 -14.58 35.12
CA GLU A 96 16.48 -15.52 34.54
C GLU A 96 15.11 -14.84 34.34
N GLU A 97 14.67 -14.03 35.31
CA GLU A 97 13.44 -13.24 35.22
C GLU A 97 13.52 -12.21 34.07
N GLU A 98 14.60 -11.43 33.99
CA GLU A 98 14.80 -10.47 32.88
C GLU A 98 14.82 -11.17 31.52
N ARG A 99 15.46 -12.34 31.43
CA ARG A 99 15.50 -13.13 30.19
C ARG A 99 14.10 -13.62 29.78
N GLU A 100 13.30 -14.07 30.73
CA GLU A 100 11.90 -14.46 30.50
C GLU A 100 11.05 -13.26 30.04
N GLU A 101 11.27 -12.08 30.61
CA GLU A 101 10.60 -10.85 30.20
C GLU A 101 10.91 -10.48 28.75
N GLU A 102 12.17 -10.58 28.32
CA GLU A 102 12.57 -10.35 26.93
C GLU A 102 11.96 -11.38 25.96
N GLU A 103 11.93 -12.66 26.33
CA GLU A 103 11.29 -13.70 25.51
C GLU A 103 9.78 -13.45 25.35
N ASN A 104 9.12 -13.02 26.44
CA ASN A 104 7.72 -12.62 26.41
C ASN A 104 7.48 -11.36 25.56
N ALA A 105 8.40 -10.39 25.58
CA ALA A 105 8.34 -9.20 24.73
C ALA A 105 8.44 -9.57 23.25
N ILE A 106 9.42 -10.40 22.88
CA ILE A 106 9.60 -10.91 21.51
C ILE A 106 8.33 -11.56 20.98
N ASN A 107 7.67 -12.39 21.79
CA ASN A 107 6.42 -13.05 21.37
C ASN A 107 5.32 -12.04 21.05
N LYS A 108 5.15 -11.01 21.89
CA LYS A 108 4.17 -9.93 21.66
C LYS A 108 4.51 -9.13 20.39
N TYR A 109 5.78 -8.79 20.18
CA TYR A 109 6.21 -8.07 18.98
C TYR A 109 6.01 -8.91 17.71
N LYS A 110 6.28 -10.22 17.76
CA LYS A 110 6.04 -11.13 16.62
C LYS A 110 4.55 -11.22 16.27
N GLU A 111 3.68 -11.30 17.27
CA GLU A 111 2.22 -11.30 17.04
C GLU A 111 1.76 -9.98 16.41
N ALA A 112 2.18 -8.84 16.96
CA ALA A 112 1.85 -7.52 16.42
C ALA A 112 2.38 -7.35 14.98
N ARG A 113 3.64 -7.69 14.74
CA ARG A 113 4.25 -7.65 13.40
C ARG A 113 3.48 -8.53 12.41
N GLY A 114 3.12 -9.75 12.80
CA GLY A 114 2.34 -10.66 11.96
C GLY A 114 0.99 -10.07 11.55
N TRP A 115 0.31 -9.38 12.46
CA TRP A 115 -0.94 -8.69 12.14
C TRP A 115 -0.74 -7.58 11.08
N HIS A 116 0.30 -6.76 11.22
CA HIS A 116 0.63 -5.73 10.24
C HIS A 116 1.07 -6.31 8.89
N GLU A 117 1.84 -7.40 8.88
CA GLU A 117 2.23 -8.11 7.64
C GLU A 117 0.99 -8.61 6.87
N GLU A 118 0.00 -9.16 7.58
CA GLU A 118 -1.27 -9.60 6.97
C GLU A 118 -2.08 -8.42 6.40
N GLN A 119 -2.20 -7.31 7.14
CA GLN A 119 -2.87 -6.10 6.65
C GLN A 119 -2.16 -5.52 5.44
N PHE A 120 -0.83 -5.42 5.50
CA PHE A 120 0.00 -4.92 4.41
C PHE A 120 -0.22 -5.73 3.12
N GLN A 121 -0.21 -7.06 3.19
CA GLN A 121 -0.49 -7.92 2.02
C GLN A 121 -1.88 -7.69 1.44
N LYS A 122 -2.90 -7.54 2.30
CA LYS A 122 -4.27 -7.27 1.88
C LYS A 122 -4.39 -5.90 1.19
N LEU A 123 -3.79 -4.86 1.75
CA LEU A 123 -3.77 -3.51 1.17
C LEU A 123 -3.00 -3.49 -0.16
N GLN A 124 -1.88 -4.21 -0.27
CA GLN A 124 -1.16 -4.36 -1.55
C GLN A 124 -2.05 -4.99 -2.62
N GLY A 125 -2.81 -6.03 -2.27
CA GLY A 125 -3.77 -6.67 -3.16
C GLY A 125 -4.85 -5.70 -3.66
N GLN A 126 -5.40 -4.88 -2.76
CA GLN A 126 -6.38 -3.84 -3.10
C GLN A 126 -5.76 -2.77 -4.02
N CYS A 127 -4.57 -2.27 -3.69
CA CYS A 127 -3.86 -1.28 -4.48
C CYS A 127 -3.58 -1.80 -5.90
N ALA A 128 -3.15 -3.06 -6.05
CA ALA A 128 -2.94 -3.68 -7.36
C ALA A 128 -4.23 -3.78 -8.19
N MET A 129 -5.36 -4.10 -7.55
CA MET A 129 -6.66 -4.15 -8.21
C MET A 129 -7.12 -2.76 -8.69
N LEU A 130 -6.99 -1.73 -7.86
CA LEU A 130 -7.34 -0.36 -8.23
C LEU A 130 -6.41 0.20 -9.31
N LYS A 131 -5.10 -0.09 -9.26
CA LYS A 131 -4.14 0.27 -10.33
C LYS A 131 -4.53 -0.36 -11.67
N LYS A 132 -5.01 -1.61 -11.65
CA LYS A 132 -5.52 -2.30 -12.84
C LYS A 132 -6.82 -1.69 -13.37
N GLU A 133 -7.74 -1.31 -12.48
CA GLU A 133 -8.96 -0.58 -12.85
C GLU A 133 -8.62 0.75 -13.52
N ARG A 134 -7.75 1.56 -12.88
CA ARG A 134 -7.26 2.85 -13.40
C ARG A 134 -6.70 2.72 -14.81
N ALA A 135 -5.86 1.71 -15.06
CA ALA A 135 -5.31 1.45 -16.40
C ALA A 135 -6.41 1.15 -17.43
N GLY A 136 -7.43 0.36 -17.05
CA GLY A 136 -8.59 0.07 -17.90
C GLY A 136 -9.43 1.30 -18.23
N LEU A 137 -9.63 2.19 -17.26
CA LEU A 137 -10.39 3.43 -17.43
C LEU A 137 -9.63 4.43 -18.31
N HIS A 138 -8.32 4.63 -18.11
CA HIS A 138 -7.51 5.49 -18.98
C HIS A 138 -7.57 5.04 -20.44
N LYS A 139 -7.48 3.73 -20.66
CA LYS A 139 -7.63 3.16 -22.00
C LYS A 139 -9.00 3.43 -22.60
N THR A 140 -10.06 3.30 -21.81
CA THR A 140 -11.43 3.64 -22.23
C THR A 140 -11.52 5.11 -22.64
N CYS A 141 -10.94 6.03 -21.86
CA CYS A 141 -10.85 7.45 -22.24
C CYS A 141 -10.13 7.64 -23.59
N ILE A 142 -8.98 6.99 -23.80
CA ILE A 142 -8.21 7.08 -25.05
C ILE A 142 -9.04 6.59 -26.24
N GLU A 143 -9.74 5.45 -26.09
CA GLU A 143 -10.58 4.88 -27.14
C GLU A 143 -11.74 5.81 -27.52
N ILE A 144 -12.43 6.37 -26.53
CA ILE A 144 -13.52 7.33 -26.75
C ILE A 144 -12.99 8.60 -27.44
N CYS A 145 -11.87 9.16 -26.96
CA CYS A 145 -11.24 10.32 -27.58
C CYS A 145 -10.83 10.06 -29.03
N SER A 146 -10.34 8.85 -29.33
CA SER A 146 -10.02 8.44 -30.70
C SER A 146 -11.28 8.34 -31.59
N ILE A 147 -12.41 7.88 -31.04
CA ILE A 147 -13.70 7.89 -31.75
C ILE A 147 -14.14 9.33 -32.03
N PHE A 148 -14.13 10.22 -31.03
CA PHE A 148 -14.50 11.63 -31.21
C PHE A 148 -13.63 12.39 -32.20
N ARG A 149 -12.34 12.05 -32.28
CA ARG A 149 -11.43 12.60 -33.29
C ARG A 149 -11.87 12.16 -34.69
N ARG A 150 -12.16 10.88 -34.89
CA ARG A 150 -12.60 10.32 -36.19
C ARG A 150 -13.98 10.80 -36.62
N SER A 151 -14.90 11.03 -35.68
CA SER A 151 -16.25 11.50 -35.95
C SER A 151 -16.38 13.03 -36.04
N GLY A 152 -15.28 13.78 -35.93
CA GLY A 152 -15.27 15.24 -36.05
C GLY A 152 -15.89 15.99 -34.85
N VAL A 153 -16.27 15.28 -33.78
CA VAL A 153 -16.90 15.85 -32.58
C VAL A 153 -16.02 16.94 -31.95
N PHE A 154 -14.71 16.73 -31.89
CA PHE A 154 -13.78 17.74 -31.36
C PHE A 154 -13.73 19.02 -32.19
N GLY A 155 -13.90 18.93 -33.51
CA GLY A 155 -14.00 20.11 -34.38
C GLY A 155 -15.25 20.94 -34.07
N VAL A 156 -16.40 20.25 -33.91
CA VAL A 156 -17.67 20.90 -33.53
C VAL A 156 -17.58 21.57 -32.16
N ILE A 157 -17.00 20.89 -31.16
CA ILE A 157 -16.80 21.45 -29.82
C ILE A 157 -15.89 22.69 -29.89
N ARG A 158 -14.76 22.62 -30.60
CA ARG A 158 -13.83 23.74 -30.75
C ARG A 158 -14.50 24.95 -31.39
N ALA A 159 -15.25 24.77 -32.47
CA ALA A 159 -15.98 25.85 -33.12
C ALA A 159 -17.02 26.50 -32.18
N ARG A 160 -17.72 25.69 -31.37
CA ARG A 160 -18.67 26.19 -30.36
C ARG A 160 -17.98 26.97 -29.24
N LEU A 161 -16.84 26.49 -28.75
CA LEU A 161 -16.06 27.17 -27.71
C LEU A 161 -15.55 28.54 -28.19
N VAL A 162 -15.04 28.63 -29.42
CA VAL A 162 -14.62 29.91 -30.02
C VAL A 162 -15.80 30.89 -30.08
N LYS A 163 -16.98 30.43 -30.52
CA LYS A 163 -18.19 31.26 -30.59
C LYS A 163 -18.73 31.69 -29.21
N LEU A 164 -18.51 30.90 -28.17
CA LEU A 164 -18.87 31.26 -26.80
C LEU A 164 -17.90 32.31 -26.26
N ASN A 165 -16.60 32.12 -26.44
CA ASN A 165 -15.57 33.05 -25.98
C ASN A 165 -15.65 34.41 -26.69
N SER A 166 -16.05 34.45 -27.96
CA SER A 166 -16.26 35.69 -28.72
C SER A 166 -17.55 36.44 -28.33
N LYS A 167 -18.41 35.83 -27.51
CA LYS A 167 -19.65 36.45 -26.98
C LYS A 167 -19.51 36.91 -25.52
N SER A 168 -18.47 36.45 -24.83
CA SER A 168 -18.13 36.82 -23.46
C SER A 168 -17.03 37.88 -23.37
N ALA A 169 -16.53 38.35 -24.51
CA ALA A 169 -15.63 39.50 -24.67
C ALA A 169 -16.41 40.66 -25.29
#